data_AF-A0A969G374-F1
#
_entry.id   AF-A0A969G374-F1
#
_cell.length_a   1.000
_cell.length_b   1.000
_cell.length_c   1.000
_cell.angle_alpha   90.00
_cell.angle_beta   90.00
_cell.angle_gamma   90.00
#
_symmetry.space_group_name_H-M   'P 1'
#
loop_
_entity.id
_entity.type
_entity.pdbx_description
1 polymer ?
#
loop_
_entity_poly.entity_id
_entity_poly.type
_entity_poly.pdbx_seq_one_letter_code
_entity_poly.pdbx_strand_id
1 'polypeptide(L)'
;MPDNVADINKIIELPLDKLRSFDTVKEQFSDLGVLFDNAFVLQPSNATYFPEVGEMVLMGAPRNGWIEITFTIPINYFACRLTSSQHTKVQAYDCDGESLALFDTETADYKEADRLVSAPPPNLNVKIQALNIERVTLNSLDGQLVIHDVCFGF
;
A
#
# COMPACT_ATOMS: atom_id res chain seq x y z
N MET A 1 19.28 28.26 12.90
CA MET A 1 20.23 28.03 11.79
C MET A 1 20.55 26.55 11.74
N PRO A 2 20.68 25.95 10.55
CA PRO A 2 19.79 24.88 10.14
C PRO A 2 20.52 23.55 10.02
N ASP A 3 20.07 22.54 10.77
CA ASP A 3 20.36 21.14 10.52
C ASP A 3 19.04 20.42 10.30
N ASN A 4 18.34 20.78 9.22
CA ASN A 4 17.24 19.95 8.71
C ASN A 4 17.63 19.46 7.33
N VAL A 5 18.76 18.75 7.28
CA VAL A 5 18.99 17.77 6.23
C VAL A 5 18.04 16.64 6.57
N ALA A 6 16.87 16.63 5.92
CA ALA A 6 16.01 15.46 5.93
C ALA A 6 16.88 14.28 5.51
N ASP A 7 17.01 13.28 6.38
CA ASP A 7 17.76 12.07 6.09
C ASP A 7 17.09 11.42 4.87
N ILE A 8 17.68 11.61 3.69
CA ILE A 8 17.28 11.04 2.39
C ILE A 8 17.35 9.50 2.35
N ASN A 9 17.53 8.87 3.53
CA ASN A 9 17.58 7.43 3.75
C ASN A 9 16.56 6.98 4.81
N LYS A 10 15.68 7.87 5.29
CA LYS A 10 14.70 7.51 6.31
C LYS A 10 13.52 6.80 5.69
N ILE A 11 13.44 5.49 5.95
CA ILE A 11 12.23 4.70 5.72
C ILE A 11 11.32 4.85 6.94
N ILE A 12 10.07 5.21 6.71
CA ILE A 12 9.01 5.36 7.70
C ILE A 12 8.02 4.22 7.52
N GLU A 13 7.76 3.49 8.60
CA GLU A 13 6.73 2.46 8.67
C GLU A 13 5.48 3.01 9.37
N LEU A 14 4.31 2.76 8.80
CA LEU A 14 3.04 3.18 9.37
C LEU A 14 2.59 2.23 10.48
N PRO A 15 2.32 2.72 11.71
CA PRO A 15 1.96 1.87 12.83
C PRO A 15 0.47 1.50 12.78
N LEU A 16 0.08 0.62 11.86
CA LEU A 16 -1.33 0.22 11.64
C LEU A 16 -1.98 -0.38 12.90
N ASP A 17 -1.22 -1.10 13.72
CA ASP A 17 -1.70 -1.71 14.97
C ASP A 17 -2.10 -0.69 16.05
N LYS A 18 -1.79 0.60 15.86
CA LYS A 18 -2.26 1.67 16.75
C LYS A 18 -3.67 2.15 16.40
N LEU A 19 -4.22 1.73 15.26
CA LEU A 19 -5.56 2.06 14.82
C LEU A 19 -6.60 1.14 15.48
N ARG A 20 -7.85 1.58 15.55
CA ARG A 20 -8.96 0.76 16.03
C ARG A 20 -9.65 0.10 14.86
N SER A 21 -9.93 -1.21 14.98
CA SER A 21 -10.63 -1.95 13.93
C SER A 21 -11.99 -1.30 13.62
N PHE A 22 -12.36 -1.34 12.35
CA PHE A 22 -13.58 -0.75 11.79
C PHE A 22 -13.62 0.78 11.68
N ASP A 23 -12.46 1.44 11.72
CA ASP A 23 -12.35 2.87 11.43
C ASP A 23 -11.97 3.12 9.95
N THR A 24 -12.58 4.16 9.36
CA THR A 24 -12.10 4.72 8.09
C THR A 24 -10.74 5.37 8.30
N VAL A 25 -9.78 5.04 7.44
CA VAL A 25 -8.44 5.63 7.44
C VAL A 25 -8.37 6.68 6.34
N LYS A 26 -8.12 7.93 6.73
CA LYS A 26 -8.00 9.08 5.85
C LYS A 26 -6.86 10.01 6.25
N GLU A 27 -6.88 10.48 7.49
CA GLU A 27 -5.97 11.53 8.00
C GLU A 27 -5.18 11.10 9.24
N GLN A 28 -5.34 9.85 9.68
CA GLN A 28 -4.71 9.31 10.90
C GLN A 28 -3.17 9.31 10.83
N PHE A 29 -2.59 9.41 9.64
CA PHE A 29 -1.14 9.50 9.41
C PHE A 29 -0.71 10.82 8.76
N SER A 30 -1.57 11.85 8.80
CA SER A 30 -1.29 13.16 8.21
C SER A 30 -0.06 13.85 8.83
N ASP A 31 0.20 13.63 10.12
CA ASP A 31 1.43 14.10 10.80
C ASP A 31 2.72 13.49 10.23
N LEU A 32 2.61 12.33 9.57
CA LEU A 32 3.70 11.67 8.84
C LEU A 32 3.70 12.02 7.34
N GLY A 33 2.77 12.88 6.91
CA GLY A 33 2.61 13.30 5.52
C GLY A 33 1.89 12.29 4.64
N VAL A 34 1.09 11.37 5.19
CA VAL A 34 0.36 10.35 4.44
C VAL A 34 -1.14 10.51 4.61
N LEU A 35 -1.84 10.55 3.50
CA LEU A 35 -3.30 10.57 3.42
C LEU A 35 -3.78 9.33 2.67
N PHE A 36 -4.92 8.80 3.10
CA PHE A 36 -5.56 7.67 2.45
C PHE A 36 -6.91 8.09 1.87
N ASP A 37 -7.27 7.54 0.72
CA ASP A 37 -8.65 7.49 0.25
C ASP A 37 -9.09 6.03 0.09
N ASN A 38 -10.34 5.77 0.47
CA ASN A 38 -10.97 4.46 0.41
C ASN A 38 -10.22 3.36 1.17
N ALA A 39 -9.65 3.70 2.32
CA ALA A 39 -9.01 2.75 3.21
C ALA A 39 -9.83 2.57 4.49
N PHE A 40 -9.91 1.34 4.94
CA PHE A 40 -10.61 0.95 6.16
C PHE A 40 -9.76 -0.04 6.94
N VAL A 41 -9.54 0.20 8.22
CA VAL A 41 -8.71 -0.70 9.01
C VAL A 41 -9.56 -1.85 9.57
N LEU A 42 -9.03 -3.06 9.51
CA LEU A 42 -9.69 -4.24 10.08
C LEU A 42 -8.69 -5.23 10.63
N GLN A 43 -9.13 -5.97 11.66
CA GLN A 43 -8.50 -7.21 12.07
C GLN A 43 -9.12 -8.36 11.25
N PRO A 44 -8.35 -9.06 10.40
CA PRO A 44 -8.92 -10.10 9.56
C PRO A 44 -9.41 -11.29 10.41
N SER A 45 -10.51 -11.91 9.98
CA SER A 45 -11.02 -13.15 10.59
C SER A 45 -10.63 -14.41 9.80
N ASN A 46 -10.16 -14.23 8.57
CA ASN A 46 -9.73 -15.30 7.68
C ASN A 46 -8.20 -15.32 7.59
N ALA A 47 -7.61 -16.49 7.87
CA ALA A 47 -6.16 -16.70 7.90
C ALA A 47 -5.45 -16.34 6.59
N THR A 48 -6.13 -16.41 5.43
CA THR A 48 -5.55 -15.99 4.15
C THR A 48 -5.12 -14.52 4.15
N TYR A 49 -5.79 -13.68 4.94
CA TYR A 49 -5.54 -12.24 5.01
C TYR A 49 -4.73 -11.84 6.24
N PHE A 50 -4.22 -12.80 7.02
CA PHE A 50 -3.41 -12.48 8.20
C PHE A 50 -2.09 -11.83 7.77
N PRO A 51 -1.73 -10.69 8.38
CA PRO A 51 -0.43 -10.09 8.14
C PRO A 51 0.67 -11.00 8.72
N GLU A 52 1.87 -10.94 8.13
CA GLU A 52 3.05 -11.65 8.68
C GLU A 52 3.46 -11.09 10.05
N VAL A 53 3.25 -9.79 10.27
CA VAL A 53 3.55 -9.06 11.50
C VAL A 53 2.37 -8.15 11.85
N GLY A 54 2.04 -8.06 13.13
CA GLY A 54 0.91 -7.26 13.62
C GLY A 54 -0.44 -7.99 13.53
N GLU A 55 -1.52 -7.25 13.72
CA GLU A 55 -2.89 -7.79 13.69
C GLU A 55 -3.79 -7.04 12.69
N MET A 56 -3.39 -5.83 12.30
CA MET A 56 -4.25 -4.91 11.55
C MET A 56 -3.82 -4.80 10.09
N VAL A 57 -4.83 -4.76 9.21
CA VAL A 57 -4.65 -4.50 7.77
C VAL A 57 -5.49 -3.30 7.34
N LEU A 58 -5.08 -2.62 6.27
CA LEU A 58 -5.91 -1.68 5.54
C LEU A 58 -6.60 -2.38 4.38
N MET A 59 -7.91 -2.25 4.28
CA MET A 59 -8.73 -2.78 3.20
C MET A 59 -9.23 -1.67 2.29
N GLY A 60 -9.29 -1.97 0.98
CA GLY A 60 -9.94 -1.09 -0.01
C GLY A 60 -11.46 -1.11 0.15
N ALA A 61 -12.01 -0.15 0.88
CA ALA A 61 -13.44 -0.04 1.18
C ALA A 61 -13.85 1.43 1.43
N PRO A 62 -15.11 1.83 1.12
CA PRO A 62 -16.24 1.00 0.66
C PRO A 62 -16.23 0.66 -0.85
N ARG A 63 -15.39 1.31 -1.66
CA ARG A 63 -15.20 0.92 -3.07
C ARG A 63 -14.28 -0.28 -3.10
N ASN A 64 -14.82 -1.47 -3.35
CA ASN A 64 -14.02 -2.69 -3.33
C ASN A 64 -12.82 -2.58 -4.27
N GLY A 65 -11.69 -3.12 -3.82
CA GLY A 65 -10.54 -3.31 -4.67
C GLY A 65 -9.81 -2.05 -5.06
N TRP A 66 -9.97 -0.94 -4.33
CA TRP A 66 -9.20 0.27 -4.59
C TRP A 66 -8.69 0.90 -3.29
N ILE A 67 -7.44 1.36 -3.27
CA ILE A 67 -6.89 2.21 -2.21
C ILE A 67 -6.07 3.29 -2.91
N GLU A 68 -6.18 4.54 -2.47
CA GLU A 68 -5.25 5.60 -2.86
C GLU A 68 -4.51 6.12 -1.64
N ILE A 69 -3.23 6.36 -1.84
CA ILE A 69 -2.31 6.88 -0.85
C ILE A 69 -1.66 8.12 -1.46
N THR A 70 -1.79 9.25 -0.78
CA THR A 70 -1.22 10.53 -1.21
C THR A 70 -0.21 11.00 -0.18
N PHE A 71 0.93 11.48 -0.66
CA PHE A 71 2.04 11.96 0.15
C PHE A 71 2.10 13.49 0.06
N THR A 72 2.13 14.17 1.21
CA THR A 72 2.19 15.64 1.27
C THR A 72 3.57 16.19 0.90
N ILE A 73 4.58 15.33 0.94
CA ILE A 73 5.94 15.59 0.49
C ILE A 73 6.31 14.42 -0.43
N PRO A 74 6.83 14.67 -1.65
CA PRO A 74 7.17 13.60 -2.58
C PRO A 74 8.17 12.61 -1.98
N ILE A 75 7.92 11.33 -2.20
CA ILE A 75 8.74 10.21 -1.72
C ILE A 75 9.49 9.56 -2.89
N ASN A 76 10.53 8.79 -2.61
CA ASN A 76 11.29 8.05 -3.61
C ASN A 76 11.14 6.52 -3.49
N TYR A 77 10.49 6.06 -2.43
CA TYR A 77 10.28 4.65 -2.13
C TYR A 77 8.93 4.41 -1.49
N PHE A 78 8.21 3.40 -1.97
CA PHE A 78 6.99 2.88 -1.35
C PHE A 78 7.06 1.35 -1.29
N ALA A 79 6.63 0.76 -0.18
CA ALA A 79 6.43 -0.68 -0.11
C ALA A 79 5.30 -1.06 0.85
N CYS A 80 4.71 -2.22 0.58
CA CYS A 80 3.73 -2.85 1.45
C CYS A 80 3.70 -4.36 1.20
N ARG A 81 2.99 -5.07 2.09
CA ARG A 81 2.53 -6.43 1.84
C ARG A 81 1.09 -6.39 1.35
N LEU A 82 0.82 -7.18 0.32
CA LEU A 82 -0.41 -7.18 -0.44
C LEU A 82 -1.06 -8.56 -0.41
N THR A 83 -2.33 -8.62 -0.02
CA THR A 83 -3.16 -9.82 -0.24
C THR A 83 -4.41 -9.40 -0.99
N SER A 84 -4.70 -10.10 -2.09
CA SER A 84 -5.82 -9.77 -2.96
C SER A 84 -6.51 -11.02 -3.49
N SER A 85 -7.83 -10.92 -3.69
CA SER A 85 -8.62 -11.99 -4.29
C SER A 85 -8.57 -11.98 -5.82
N GLN A 86 -7.95 -10.98 -6.44
CA GLN A 86 -7.83 -10.81 -7.89
C GLN A 86 -6.47 -10.23 -8.26
N HIS A 87 -6.14 -10.25 -9.55
CA HIS A 87 -5.00 -9.50 -10.07
C HIS A 87 -5.10 -8.03 -9.68
N THR A 88 -4.02 -7.53 -9.10
CA THR A 88 -3.90 -6.18 -8.59
C THR A 88 -2.78 -5.42 -9.31
N LYS A 89 -3.05 -4.16 -9.62
CA LYS A 89 -2.07 -3.19 -10.10
C LYS A 89 -1.77 -2.21 -8.98
N VAL A 90 -0.50 -1.97 -8.72
CA VAL A 90 -0.02 -0.90 -7.83
C VAL A 90 0.76 0.09 -8.67
N GLN A 91 0.27 1.32 -8.76
CA GLN A 91 0.80 2.33 -9.66
C GLN A 91 1.18 3.58 -8.88
N ALA A 92 2.37 4.11 -9.15
CA ALA A 92 2.87 5.35 -8.57
C ALA A 92 2.81 6.49 -9.60
N TYR A 93 2.49 7.69 -9.13
CA TYR A 93 2.33 8.89 -9.94
C TYR A 93 3.07 10.07 -9.34
N ASP A 94 3.47 11.01 -10.20
CA ASP A 94 3.95 12.34 -9.82
C ASP A 94 2.79 13.34 -9.60
N CYS A 95 3.15 14.62 -9.40
CA CYS A 95 2.21 15.73 -9.20
C CYS A 95 1.33 16.03 -10.41
N ASP A 96 1.82 15.75 -11.62
CA ASP A 96 1.09 15.95 -12.87
C ASP A 96 0.12 14.78 -13.15
N GLY A 97 0.20 13.72 -12.35
CA GLY A 97 -0.60 12.51 -12.50
C GLY A 97 -0.02 11.52 -13.51
N GLU A 98 1.23 11.72 -13.94
CA GLU A 98 1.93 10.83 -14.86
C GLU A 98 2.42 9.59 -14.13
N SER A 99 2.34 8.44 -14.80
CA SER A 99 2.74 7.16 -14.22
C SER A 99 4.26 7.03 -14.14
N LEU A 100 4.78 6.97 -12.92
CA LEU A 100 6.21 6.80 -12.65
C LEU A 100 6.66 5.33 -12.63
N ALA A 101 5.83 4.47 -12.05
CA ALA A 101 6.14 3.05 -11.90
C ALA A 101 4.87 2.22 -11.75
N LEU A 102 4.95 0.95 -12.14
CA LEU A 102 3.86 -0.02 -12.06
C LEU A 102 4.39 -1.35 -11.52
N PHE A 103 3.70 -1.88 -10.53
CA PHE A 103 3.78 -3.26 -10.11
C PHE A 103 2.47 -3.96 -10.51
N ASP A 104 2.56 -5.04 -11.27
CA ASP A 104 1.39 -5.80 -11.71
C ASP A 104 1.51 -7.25 -11.28
N THR A 105 0.55 -7.71 -10.49
CA THR A 105 0.57 -9.06 -9.97
C THR A 105 0.47 -10.16 -11.02
N GLU A 106 -0.06 -9.87 -12.22
CA GLU A 106 -0.14 -10.84 -13.32
C GLU A 106 1.24 -11.14 -13.93
N THR A 107 2.13 -10.14 -13.92
CA THR A 107 3.45 -10.22 -14.54
C THR A 107 4.60 -10.42 -13.55
N ALA A 108 4.32 -10.25 -12.26
CA ALA A 108 5.32 -10.42 -11.23
C ALA A 108 5.70 -11.90 -11.07
N ASP A 109 7.02 -12.13 -11.01
CA ASP A 109 7.59 -13.47 -11.03
C ASP A 109 7.56 -14.09 -9.62
N TYR A 110 6.45 -14.74 -9.27
CA TYR A 110 6.35 -15.46 -8.01
C TYR A 110 6.84 -16.89 -8.20
N LYS A 111 7.77 -17.32 -7.35
CA LYS A 111 8.14 -18.73 -7.24
C LYS A 111 6.87 -19.52 -6.92
N GLU A 112 6.45 -20.40 -7.84
CA GLU A 112 5.29 -21.30 -7.70
C GLU A 112 3.89 -20.71 -7.96
N ALA A 113 3.74 -19.66 -8.77
CA ALA A 113 2.40 -19.29 -9.24
C ALA A 113 1.90 -20.26 -10.32
N ASP A 114 0.85 -21.02 -10.00
CA ASP A 114 0.02 -21.65 -11.03
C ASP A 114 -0.68 -20.53 -11.82
N ARG A 115 -0.22 -20.29 -13.05
CA ARG A 115 -0.74 -19.27 -13.96
C ARG A 115 -2.23 -19.43 -14.30
N LEU A 116 -2.85 -20.55 -13.89
CA LEU A 116 -4.28 -20.80 -14.02
C LEU A 116 -5.11 -20.27 -12.84
N VAL A 117 -4.47 -19.78 -11.77
CA VAL A 117 -5.15 -19.25 -10.59
C VAL A 117 -5.36 -17.74 -10.74
N SER A 118 -6.63 -17.31 -10.64
CA SER A 118 -7.08 -15.91 -10.81
C SER A 118 -6.61 -14.94 -9.71
N ALA A 119 -6.02 -15.45 -8.62
CA ALA A 119 -5.63 -14.65 -7.46
C ALA A 119 -4.13 -14.83 -7.17
N PRO A 120 -3.39 -13.74 -6.86
CA PRO A 120 -2.00 -13.84 -6.45
C PRO A 120 -1.86 -14.55 -5.09
N PRO A 121 -0.66 -15.08 -4.77
CA PRO A 121 -0.39 -15.59 -3.42
C PRO A 121 -0.56 -14.48 -2.37
N PRO A 122 -0.96 -14.84 -1.12
CA PRO A 122 -1.10 -13.85 -0.05
C PRO A 122 0.26 -13.29 0.39
N ASN A 123 0.20 -12.14 1.07
CA ASN A 123 1.34 -11.42 1.69
C ASN A 123 2.45 -11.09 0.71
N LEU A 124 2.05 -10.71 -0.50
CA LEU A 124 2.96 -10.39 -1.56
C LEU A 124 3.72 -9.10 -1.27
N ASN A 125 5.04 -9.14 -1.46
CA ASN A 125 5.90 -7.99 -1.27
C ASN A 125 5.84 -7.05 -2.49
N VAL A 126 5.20 -5.89 -2.32
CA VAL A 126 5.16 -4.83 -3.32
C VAL A 126 6.22 -3.80 -2.96
N LYS A 127 7.09 -3.46 -3.92
CA LYS A 127 8.10 -2.41 -3.79
C LYS A 127 8.10 -1.54 -5.04
N ILE A 128 8.04 -0.24 -4.85
CA ILE A 128 8.11 0.76 -5.90
C ILE A 128 9.23 1.74 -5.56
N GLN A 129 10.08 2.00 -6.56
CA GLN A 129 11.16 2.99 -6.50
C GLN A 129 11.07 3.86 -7.75
N ALA A 130 10.82 5.15 -7.55
CA ALA A 130 10.79 6.17 -8.59
C ALA A 130 10.99 7.54 -7.93
N LEU A 131 11.45 8.53 -8.67
CA LEU A 131 11.65 9.87 -8.11
C LEU A 131 10.33 10.64 -8.05
N ASN A 132 10.12 11.40 -6.98
CA ASN A 132 8.99 12.33 -6.81
C ASN A 132 7.60 11.65 -6.86
N ILE A 133 7.45 10.50 -6.21
CA ILE A 133 6.14 9.86 -6.05
C ILE A 133 5.30 10.72 -5.09
N GLU A 134 4.16 11.21 -5.57
CA GLU A 134 3.19 11.93 -4.73
C GLU A 134 1.93 11.11 -4.46
N ARG A 135 1.65 10.12 -5.30
CA ARG A 135 0.45 9.30 -5.20
C ARG A 135 0.72 7.86 -5.57
N VAL A 136 0.16 6.94 -4.81
CA VAL A 136 0.15 5.50 -5.11
C VAL A 136 -1.29 5.01 -5.10
N THR A 137 -1.70 4.31 -6.15
CA THR A 137 -2.99 3.62 -6.19
C THR A 137 -2.78 2.12 -6.20
N LEU A 138 -3.65 1.41 -5.51
CA LEU A 138 -3.79 -0.04 -5.60
C LEU A 138 -5.17 -0.35 -6.17
N ASN A 139 -5.25 -1.19 -7.19
CA ASN A 139 -6.51 -1.54 -7.84
C ASN A 139 -6.58 -3.02 -8.21
N SER A 140 -7.59 -3.74 -7.71
CA SER A 140 -7.83 -5.16 -7.94
C SER A 140 -9.13 -5.46 -8.71
N LEU A 141 -9.59 -4.55 -9.59
CA LEU A 141 -10.72 -4.74 -10.50
C LEU A 141 -11.96 -5.35 -9.79
N ASP A 142 -12.39 -4.71 -8.69
CA ASP A 142 -13.51 -5.11 -7.81
C ASP A 142 -13.25 -6.28 -6.84
N GLY A 143 -12.04 -6.83 -6.81
CA GLY A 143 -11.62 -7.84 -5.83
C GLY A 143 -11.53 -7.32 -4.39
N GLN A 144 -11.44 -8.23 -3.42
CA GLN A 144 -11.01 -7.87 -2.07
C GLN A 144 -9.51 -7.61 -2.08
N LEU A 145 -9.11 -6.52 -1.44
CA LEU A 145 -7.75 -6.03 -1.43
C LEU A 145 -7.42 -5.58 -0.01
N VAL A 146 -6.36 -6.13 0.57
CA VAL A 146 -5.80 -5.65 1.83
C VAL A 146 -4.30 -5.42 1.72
N ILE A 147 -3.80 -4.44 2.46
CA ILE A 147 -2.39 -4.17 2.64
C ILE A 147 -2.00 -4.05 4.11
N HIS A 148 -0.76 -4.40 4.41
CA HIS A 148 -0.12 -4.17 5.70
C HIS A 148 1.37 -3.88 5.50
N ASP A 149 2.11 -3.66 6.60
CA ASP A 149 3.54 -3.30 6.60
C ASP A 149 3.85 -2.14 5.64
N VAL A 150 2.96 -1.12 5.64
CA VAL A 150 3.07 0.01 4.72
C VAL A 150 4.24 0.89 5.15
N CYS A 151 5.18 1.11 4.25
CA CYS A 151 6.33 1.96 4.48
C CYS A 151 6.69 2.81 3.25
N PHE A 152 7.35 3.93 3.50
CA PHE A 152 7.77 4.88 2.47
C PHE A 152 9.06 5.60 2.87
N GLY A 153 9.77 6.18 1.91
CA GLY A 153 11.02 6.92 2.16
C GLY A 153 11.28 8.03 1.15
N PHE A 154 11.99 9.06 1.57
CA PHE A 154 12.32 10.27 0.79
C PHE A 154 13.61 10.11 -0.01
#